data_AF-A0A4Y3GA46-F1
#
_entry.id   AF-A0A4Y3GA46-F1
#
_cell.length_a   1.000
_cell.length_b   1.000
_cell.length_c   1.000
_cell.angle_alpha   90.00
_cell.angle_beta   90.00
_cell.angle_gamma   90.00
#
_symmetry.space_group_name_H-M   'P 1'
#
loop_
_entity.id
_entity.type
_entity.pdbx_description
1 polymer ?
#
loop_
_entity_poly.entity_id
_entity_poly.type
_entity_poly.pdbx_seq_one_letter_code
_entity_poly.pdbx_strand_id
1 'polypeptide(L)'
;MKEICKFADDLLDLRAFSERLEKFIKVDHRFVQGSLVIALSSKFGFGKTTFLKMWKSKLECSEEKWVIVELNAWESDYYGDPLFAIVSSLVASLKNSKLSKEKNKLINKLTNAVQDAAWLSVELTMQLIRKQSGIDLNKAKDFVSEKRNAREALNRVPMDAFSVYQSRKDSMTKLQGGINEFVTDNEQIILFLVDELDRCRPDYAISYLETIKHIFNVQGTVFILAADRRQLENSAKKAFGQNLDFDEYYRKFIHREVTLPPITEPSYKKLAESYVNYYLEQEGLRSCCVNIRQVQTEKIIELVGALKLTPRQIQEVFRIAGHILGFSEEERGGVFPQGVLAVFAMAVFKVGNPGMFHLLGSGEYDPEKIGEFCTNLNRPGDNEKTKRKKQDIWLKFFQNCSGLPPGREAILWGSMTMEGFFHRVHRQIEQLSEWDYFAKVPPRYRQNLGL
;
A
#
# COMPACT_ATOMS: atom_id res chain seq x y z
N MET A 1 0.08 3.69 14.61
CA MET A 1 1.13 2.76 15.04
C MET A 1 2.44 3.43 14.72
N LYS A 2 3.51 3.25 15.50
CA LYS A 2 4.82 3.76 15.07
C LYS A 2 5.15 3.12 13.72
N GLU A 3 5.64 3.93 12.79
CA GLU A 3 6.02 3.45 11.49
C GLU A 3 7.17 2.44 11.60
N ILE A 4 7.01 1.27 10.98
CA ILE A 4 8.01 0.20 10.99
C ILE A 4 9.02 0.49 9.88
N CYS A 5 10.21 0.95 10.27
CA CYS A 5 11.26 1.34 9.34
C CYS A 5 12.53 0.49 9.45
N LYS A 6 12.65 -0.45 10.41
CA LYS A 6 13.86 -1.26 10.63
C LYS A 6 13.52 -2.74 10.77
N PHE A 7 14.43 -3.61 10.31
CA PHE A 7 14.25 -5.06 10.47
C PHE A 7 14.24 -5.56 11.93
N ALA A 8 14.71 -4.75 12.89
CA ALA A 8 14.56 -5.06 14.31
C ALA A 8 13.08 -5.14 14.74
N ASP A 9 12.23 -4.37 14.06
CA ASP A 9 10.78 -4.30 14.30
C ASP A 9 10.00 -5.12 13.26
N ASP A 10 10.66 -6.02 12.51
CA ASP A 10 10.06 -6.79 11.44
C ASP A 10 8.97 -7.74 11.96
N LEU A 11 7.74 -7.53 11.50
CA LEU A 11 6.57 -8.36 11.80
C LEU A 11 6.32 -9.43 10.71
N LEU A 12 7.00 -9.34 9.58
CA LEU A 12 6.75 -10.13 8.38
C LEU A 12 7.86 -11.16 8.08
N ASP A 13 8.99 -11.09 8.79
CA ASP A 13 10.16 -11.95 8.62
C ASP A 13 10.78 -11.88 7.21
N LEU A 14 11.00 -10.65 6.75
CA LEU A 14 11.49 -10.31 5.40
C LEU A 14 13.00 -10.06 5.35
N ARG A 15 13.69 -10.08 6.50
CA ARG A 15 15.14 -9.86 6.54
C ARG A 15 15.91 -10.83 5.65
N ALA A 16 15.64 -12.13 5.74
CA ALA A 16 16.30 -13.15 4.93
C ALA A 16 16.01 -12.99 3.43
N PHE A 17 14.81 -12.53 3.08
CA PHE A 17 14.46 -12.19 1.70
C PHE A 17 15.29 -11.00 1.19
N SER A 18 15.45 -9.94 2.00
CA SER A 18 16.29 -8.79 1.66
C SER A 18 17.74 -9.19 1.37
N GLU A 19 18.30 -10.11 2.17
CA GLU A 19 19.69 -10.56 2.03
C GLU A 19 19.90 -11.39 0.76
N ARG A 20 18.91 -12.20 0.37
CA ARG A 20 18.96 -12.93 -0.92
C ARG A 20 18.84 -11.97 -2.11
N LEU A 21 17.93 -11.00 -2.04
CA LEU A 21 17.74 -10.02 -3.10
C LEU A 21 18.98 -9.13 -3.27
N GLU A 22 19.60 -8.72 -2.17
CA GLU A 22 20.84 -7.95 -2.17
C GLU A 22 21.99 -8.72 -2.83
N LYS A 23 22.18 -10.00 -2.47
CA LYS A 23 23.17 -10.88 -3.12
C LYS A 23 22.91 -11.03 -4.61
N PHE A 24 21.64 -11.21 -4.99
CA PHE A 24 21.24 -11.29 -6.38
C PHE A 24 21.62 -10.01 -7.15
N ILE A 25 21.24 -8.84 -6.62
CA ILE A 25 21.53 -7.55 -7.25
C ILE A 25 23.04 -7.35 -7.43
N LYS A 26 23.86 -7.64 -6.41
CA LYS A 26 25.32 -7.49 -6.48
C LYS A 26 25.97 -8.30 -7.60
N VAL A 27 25.35 -9.41 -8.00
CA VAL A 27 25.83 -10.24 -9.12
C VAL A 27 25.21 -9.74 -10.43
N ASP A 28 23.89 -9.71 -10.51
CA ASP A 28 23.16 -9.59 -11.78
C ASP A 28 23.29 -8.20 -12.43
N HIS A 29 23.49 -7.13 -11.64
CA HIS A 29 23.65 -5.77 -12.19
C HIS A 29 24.88 -5.62 -13.09
N ARG A 30 25.85 -6.54 -13.01
CA ARG A 30 27.04 -6.56 -13.85
C ARG A 30 26.82 -7.26 -15.20
N PHE A 31 25.80 -8.12 -15.28
CA PHE A 31 25.51 -8.95 -16.46
C PHE A 31 24.35 -8.41 -17.30
N VAL A 32 23.56 -7.49 -16.76
CA VAL A 32 22.54 -6.76 -17.52
C VAL A 32 23.16 -5.55 -18.21
N GLN A 33 22.87 -5.39 -19.51
CA GLN A 33 23.23 -4.18 -20.24
C GLN A 33 22.31 -3.03 -19.80
N GLY A 34 22.91 -1.92 -19.37
CA GLY A 34 22.14 -0.78 -18.87
C GLY A 34 21.62 -1.02 -17.44
N SER A 35 20.39 -0.61 -17.15
CA SER A 35 19.84 -0.71 -15.79
C SER A 35 19.24 -2.08 -15.48
N LEU A 36 19.47 -2.59 -14.27
CA LEU A 36 18.78 -3.78 -13.78
C LEU A 36 17.43 -3.37 -13.18
N VAL A 37 16.34 -3.81 -13.80
CA VAL A 37 14.96 -3.53 -13.35
C VAL A 37 14.32 -4.81 -12.81
N ILE A 38 13.98 -4.79 -11.52
CA ILE A 38 13.34 -5.88 -10.79
C ILE A 38 11.97 -5.42 -10.32
N ALA A 39 10.91 -6.16 -10.65
CA ALA A 39 9.60 -5.93 -10.09
C ALA A 39 9.43 -6.71 -8.78
N LEU A 40 9.03 -6.02 -7.72
CA LEU A 40 8.62 -6.60 -6.44
C LEU A 40 7.10 -6.72 -6.41
N SER A 41 6.60 -7.85 -6.87
CA SER A 41 5.17 -8.11 -7.07
C SER A 41 4.54 -8.70 -5.81
N SER A 42 3.49 -8.05 -5.31
CA SER A 42 2.59 -8.64 -4.30
C SER A 42 1.28 -7.88 -4.27
N LYS A 43 0.24 -8.53 -3.74
CA LYS A 43 -1.08 -7.91 -3.57
C LYS A 43 -1.01 -6.68 -2.66
N PHE A 44 -2.03 -5.84 -2.78
CA PHE A 44 -2.20 -4.68 -1.92
C PHE A 44 -2.28 -5.07 -0.42
N GLY A 45 -1.59 -4.32 0.44
CA GLY A 45 -1.61 -4.56 1.89
C GLY A 45 -0.65 -5.64 2.41
N PHE A 46 0.17 -6.26 1.54
CA PHE A 46 1.13 -7.32 1.93
C PHE A 46 2.51 -6.80 2.38
N GLY A 47 2.67 -5.48 2.59
CA GLY A 47 3.86 -4.92 3.21
C GLY A 47 5.00 -4.50 2.27
N LYS A 48 4.75 -4.26 0.96
CA LYS A 48 5.75 -3.74 0.02
C LYS A 48 6.47 -2.48 0.52
N THR A 49 5.70 -1.44 0.84
CA THR A 49 6.22 -0.18 1.36
C THR A 49 7.02 -0.39 2.65
N THR A 50 6.53 -1.22 3.57
CA THR A 50 7.22 -1.56 4.82
C THR A 50 8.54 -2.27 4.55
N PHE A 51 8.56 -3.22 3.62
CA PHE A 51 9.78 -3.89 3.18
C PHE A 51 10.81 -2.91 2.61
N LEU A 52 10.40 -2.02 1.69
CA LEU A 52 11.29 -1.02 1.11
C LEU A 52 11.90 -0.11 2.18
N LYS A 53 11.11 0.36 3.15
CA LYS A 53 11.58 1.20 4.27
C LYS A 53 12.57 0.47 5.18
N MET A 54 12.27 -0.77 5.56
CA MET A 54 13.17 -1.62 6.34
C MET A 54 14.48 -1.89 5.59
N TRP A 55 14.39 -2.15 4.29
CA TRP A 55 15.54 -2.46 3.47
C TRP A 55 16.43 -1.24 3.22
N LYS A 56 15.84 -0.09 2.94
CA LYS A 56 16.56 1.20 2.90
C LYS A 56 17.35 1.42 4.18
N SER A 57 16.70 1.36 5.34
CA SER A 57 17.37 1.61 6.62
C SER A 57 18.52 0.63 6.87
N LYS A 58 18.39 -0.63 6.44
CA LYS A 58 19.48 -1.61 6.51
C LYS A 58 20.66 -1.21 5.62
N LEU A 59 20.40 -0.84 4.38
CA LEU A 59 21.44 -0.48 3.41
C LEU A 59 22.16 0.82 3.78
N GLU A 60 21.45 1.82 4.33
CA GLU A 60 22.05 3.08 4.81
C GLU A 60 22.97 2.88 6.03
N CYS A 61 22.75 1.83 6.81
CA CYS A 61 23.63 1.44 7.92
C CYS A 61 24.79 0.53 7.49
N SER A 62 24.82 0.07 6.24
CA SER A 62 25.92 -0.77 5.74
C SER A 62 27.16 0.07 5.42
N GLU A 63 28.34 -0.55 5.50
CA GLU A 63 29.60 0.07 5.04
C GLU A 63 29.70 0.10 3.50
N GLU A 64 28.73 -0.50 2.80
CA GLU A 64 28.72 -0.60 1.36
C GLU A 64 28.22 0.69 0.70
N LYS A 65 28.71 0.95 -0.51
CA LYS A 65 28.45 2.21 -1.23
C LYS A 65 27.16 2.15 -2.06
N TRP A 66 26.01 2.14 -1.39
CA TRP A 66 24.70 2.29 -2.02
C TRP A 66 24.28 3.76 -2.04
N VAL A 67 23.81 4.25 -3.19
CA VAL A 67 23.03 5.49 -3.27
C VAL A 67 21.57 5.11 -3.42
N ILE A 68 20.79 5.31 -2.36
CA ILE A 68 19.39 4.90 -2.31
C ILE A 68 18.51 6.08 -2.70
N VAL A 69 17.64 5.88 -3.67
CA VAL A 69 16.70 6.88 -4.18
C VAL A 69 15.29 6.37 -3.96
N GLU A 70 14.53 7.02 -3.09
CA GLU A 70 13.12 6.69 -2.89
C GLU A 70 12.23 7.50 -3.82
N LEU A 71 11.25 6.81 -4.40
CA LEU A 71 10.30 7.36 -5.35
C LEU A 71 8.91 6.84 -5.01
N ASN A 72 7.97 7.74 -4.72
CA ASN A 72 6.54 7.43 -4.77
C ASN A 72 6.01 7.91 -6.13
N ALA A 73 5.76 6.97 -7.05
CA ALA A 73 5.32 7.29 -8.40
C ALA A 73 3.90 7.90 -8.41
N TRP A 74 3.05 7.54 -7.45
CA TRP A 74 1.70 8.07 -7.35
C TRP A 74 1.69 9.52 -6.87
N GLU A 75 2.57 9.88 -5.94
CA GLU A 75 2.77 11.29 -5.56
C GLU A 75 3.22 12.12 -6.76
N SER A 76 4.19 11.63 -7.54
CA SER A 76 4.72 12.37 -8.70
C SER A 76 3.77 12.44 -9.89
N ASP A 77 2.80 11.53 -10.02
CA ASP A 77 1.77 11.55 -11.07
C ASP A 77 1.01 12.89 -11.10
N TYR A 78 0.78 13.49 -9.93
CA TYR A 78 0.15 14.81 -9.80
C TYR A 78 1.06 15.99 -10.22
N TYR A 79 2.36 15.86 -10.02
CA TYR A 79 3.32 16.97 -10.18
C TYR A 79 3.92 17.08 -11.58
N GLY A 80 3.83 16.02 -12.41
CA GLY A 80 4.22 16.05 -13.80
C GLY A 80 5.23 14.97 -14.18
N ASP A 81 6.08 15.27 -15.16
CA ASP A 81 6.90 14.31 -15.92
C ASP A 81 7.76 13.34 -15.05
N PRO A 82 7.71 12.01 -15.31
CA PRO A 82 8.51 11.01 -14.59
C PRO A 82 10.02 11.29 -14.56
N LEU A 83 10.59 11.85 -15.63
CA LEU A 83 12.02 12.18 -15.68
C LEU A 83 12.38 13.17 -14.57
N PHE A 84 11.56 14.21 -14.41
CA PHE A 84 11.76 15.23 -13.40
C PHE A 84 11.66 14.63 -12.00
N ALA A 85 10.69 13.76 -11.77
CA ALA A 85 10.53 13.08 -10.48
C ALA A 85 11.77 12.23 -10.13
N ILE A 86 12.22 11.38 -11.05
CA ILE A 86 13.36 10.49 -10.82
C ILE A 86 14.65 11.29 -10.61
N VAL A 87 14.95 12.28 -11.45
CA VAL A 87 16.18 13.08 -11.29
C VAL A 87 16.13 13.95 -10.03
N SER A 88 14.98 14.53 -9.70
CA SER A 88 14.85 15.35 -8.48
C SER A 88 15.12 14.52 -7.22
N SER A 89 14.54 13.31 -7.14
CA SER A 89 14.83 12.39 -6.03
C SER A 89 16.29 11.94 -6.02
N LEU A 90 16.88 11.64 -7.18
CA LEU A 90 18.30 11.30 -7.27
C LEU A 90 19.18 12.45 -6.76
N VAL A 91 18.93 13.69 -7.19
CA VAL A 91 19.67 14.87 -6.73
C VAL A 91 19.50 15.07 -5.22
N ALA A 92 18.30 14.86 -4.67
CA ALA A 92 18.05 14.95 -3.23
C ALA A 92 18.82 13.87 -2.45
N SER A 93 18.76 12.61 -2.88
CA SER A 93 19.52 11.50 -2.29
C SER A 93 21.03 11.73 -2.36
N LEU A 94 21.51 12.21 -3.50
CA LEU A 94 22.89 12.61 -3.65
C LEU A 94 23.21 13.69 -2.62
N LYS A 95 22.49 14.83 -2.57
CA LYS A 95 22.69 15.92 -1.58
C LYS A 95 22.81 15.44 -0.13
N ASN A 96 22.07 14.41 0.25
CA ASN A 96 22.10 13.85 1.62
C ASN A 96 23.19 12.78 1.84
N SER A 97 23.80 12.24 0.78
CA SER A 97 24.90 11.27 0.90
C SER A 97 26.20 11.89 1.43
N LYS A 98 27.01 11.09 2.13
CA LYS A 98 28.30 11.51 2.74
C LYS A 98 29.45 11.72 1.73
N LEU A 99 29.21 11.58 0.43
CA LEU A 99 30.21 11.71 -0.64
C LEU A 99 30.51 13.20 -0.90
N SER A 100 31.78 13.63 -0.90
CA SER A 100 32.09 15.07 -0.74
C SER A 100 32.64 15.81 -1.97
N LYS A 101 33.43 15.21 -2.87
CA LYS A 101 34.11 15.99 -3.95
C LYS A 101 33.48 15.89 -5.35
N GLU A 102 33.02 14.71 -5.79
CA GLU A 102 32.52 14.53 -7.17
C GLU A 102 31.01 14.79 -7.31
N LYS A 103 30.30 14.71 -6.20
CA LYS A 103 28.84 14.84 -6.12
C LYS A 103 28.31 16.18 -6.62
N ASN A 104 28.97 17.30 -6.31
CA ASN A 104 28.50 18.63 -6.74
C ASN A 104 28.60 18.79 -8.26
N LYS A 105 29.64 18.23 -8.88
CA LYS A 105 29.79 18.19 -10.34
C LYS A 105 28.67 17.37 -10.98
N LEU A 106 28.35 16.20 -10.41
CA LEU A 106 27.24 15.38 -10.86
C LEU A 106 25.89 16.10 -10.70
N ILE A 107 25.60 16.68 -9.54
CA ILE A 107 24.35 17.40 -9.29
C ILE A 107 24.17 18.52 -10.32
N ASN A 108 25.21 19.27 -10.63
CA ASN A 108 25.15 20.32 -11.65
C ASN A 108 24.90 19.72 -13.05
N LYS A 109 25.58 18.63 -13.41
CA LYS A 109 25.33 17.91 -14.69
C LYS A 109 23.88 17.44 -14.80
N LEU A 110 23.35 16.80 -13.75
CA LEU A 110 21.98 16.28 -13.71
C LEU A 110 20.95 17.42 -13.78
N THR A 111 21.15 18.48 -12.99
CA THR A 111 20.23 19.63 -12.95
C THR A 111 20.20 20.37 -14.29
N ASN A 112 21.37 20.58 -14.90
CA ASN A 112 21.47 21.24 -16.22
C ASN A 112 20.84 20.37 -17.31
N ALA A 113 21.09 19.05 -17.32
CA ALA A 113 20.48 18.15 -18.29
C ALA A 113 18.95 18.12 -18.18
N VAL A 114 18.40 18.22 -16.96
CA VAL A 114 16.96 18.31 -16.72
C VAL A 114 16.38 19.65 -17.11
N GLN A 115 17.06 20.77 -16.82
CA GLN A 115 16.64 22.10 -17.30
C GLN A 115 16.61 22.17 -18.83
N ASP A 116 17.65 21.62 -19.47
CA ASP A 116 17.75 21.48 -20.93
C ASP A 116 16.73 20.47 -21.49
N ALA A 117 16.10 19.65 -20.65
CA ALA A 117 15.07 18.68 -21.01
C ALA A 117 13.65 19.14 -20.61
N ALA A 118 13.48 20.31 -19.98
CA ALA A 118 12.17 20.80 -19.51
C ALA A 118 11.14 21.01 -20.61
N TRP A 119 11.62 21.29 -21.83
CA TRP A 119 10.78 21.40 -23.00
C TRP A 119 10.23 20.03 -23.50
N LEU A 120 10.79 18.88 -23.06
CA LEU A 120 10.29 17.53 -23.35
C LEU A 120 8.88 17.30 -22.80
N SER A 121 8.62 17.80 -21.60
CA SER A 121 7.35 17.62 -20.87
C SER A 121 6.14 18.23 -21.61
N VAL A 122 6.38 19.26 -22.44
CA VAL A 122 5.32 19.96 -23.17
C VAL A 122 4.85 19.14 -24.37
N GLU A 123 5.72 18.36 -25.00
CA GLU A 123 5.41 17.69 -26.26
C GLU A 123 5.04 16.20 -26.13
N LEU A 124 5.62 15.46 -25.19
CA LEU A 124 5.20 14.07 -24.91
C LEU A 124 3.74 14.02 -24.44
N THR A 125 3.33 14.99 -23.62
CA THR A 125 1.93 15.22 -23.24
C THR A 125 1.05 15.44 -24.49
N MET A 126 1.49 16.26 -25.44
CA MET A 126 0.74 16.53 -26.68
C MET A 126 0.67 15.33 -27.64
N GLN A 127 1.71 14.48 -27.71
CA GLN A 127 1.70 13.31 -28.59
C GLN A 127 0.84 12.16 -28.04
N LEU A 128 0.77 12.00 -26.72
CA LEU A 128 -0.14 11.05 -26.07
C LEU A 128 -1.60 11.49 -26.24
N ILE A 129 -1.89 12.79 -26.09
CA ILE A 129 -3.21 13.37 -26.37
C ILE A 129 -3.64 13.16 -27.84
N ARG A 130 -2.70 13.20 -28.79
CA ARG A 130 -2.99 12.99 -30.22
C ARG A 130 -3.24 11.53 -30.60
N LYS A 131 -2.63 10.58 -29.90
CA LYS A 131 -2.78 9.14 -30.19
C LYS A 131 -3.95 8.47 -29.48
N GLN A 132 -4.51 9.08 -28.44
CA GLN A 132 -5.70 8.59 -27.73
C GLN A 132 -6.90 9.53 -27.94
N SER A 133 -7.73 9.17 -28.93
CA SER A 133 -9.20 9.33 -28.91
C SER A 133 -9.80 10.74 -28.72
N GLY A 134 -10.22 11.38 -29.82
CA GLY A 134 -11.52 12.07 -29.95
C GLY A 134 -11.96 13.11 -28.91
N ILE A 135 -11.07 13.74 -28.14
CA ILE A 135 -11.43 14.74 -27.12
C ILE A 135 -11.17 16.15 -27.65
N ASP A 136 -12.18 16.99 -27.43
CA ASP A 136 -12.33 18.40 -27.80
C ASP A 136 -11.04 19.24 -27.62
N LEU A 137 -10.56 19.82 -28.71
CA LEU A 137 -9.39 20.72 -28.81
C LEU A 137 -9.46 21.90 -27.82
N ASN A 138 -10.64 22.24 -27.32
CA ASN A 138 -10.85 23.33 -26.39
C ASN A 138 -10.30 23.05 -24.98
N LYS A 139 -10.35 21.81 -24.48
CA LYS A 139 -9.73 21.45 -23.18
C LYS A 139 -8.20 21.49 -23.21
N ALA A 140 -7.62 21.27 -24.39
CA ALA A 140 -6.18 21.42 -24.60
C ALA A 140 -5.73 22.89 -24.55
N LYS A 141 -6.60 23.85 -24.90
CA LYS A 141 -6.29 25.29 -24.79
C LYS A 141 -6.26 25.77 -23.34
N ASP A 142 -7.11 25.23 -22.48
CA ASP A 142 -7.19 25.62 -21.07
C ASP A 142 -5.99 25.11 -20.26
N PHE A 143 -5.46 23.92 -20.60
CA PHE A 143 -4.22 23.41 -19.99
C PHE A 143 -2.96 24.18 -20.47
N VAL A 144 -3.02 24.75 -21.68
CA VAL A 144 -1.94 25.56 -22.27
C VAL A 144 -1.96 27.01 -21.77
N SER A 145 -3.11 27.54 -21.36
CA SER A 145 -3.25 28.91 -20.88
C SER A 145 -2.72 29.10 -19.46
N GLU A 146 -2.75 28.06 -18.62
CA GLU A 146 -2.28 28.09 -17.23
C GLU A 146 -0.73 28.13 -17.10
N LYS A 147 0.01 27.66 -18.12
CA LYS A 147 1.48 27.73 -18.18
C LYS A 147 1.99 28.92 -19.01
N ARG A 148 1.57 30.14 -18.66
CA ARG A 148 2.01 31.39 -19.30
C ARG A 148 3.55 31.57 -19.30
N ASN A 149 4.24 31.04 -18.28
CA ASN A 149 5.71 31.09 -18.17
C ASN A 149 6.43 30.11 -19.12
N ALA A 150 5.78 29.04 -19.56
CA ALA A 150 6.37 28.10 -20.54
C ALA A 150 6.38 28.70 -21.96
N ARG A 151 5.43 29.58 -22.27
CA ARG A 151 5.34 30.28 -23.57
C ARG A 151 6.45 31.32 -23.78
N GLU A 152 6.92 31.97 -22.72
CA GLU A 152 8.04 32.92 -22.83
C GLU A 152 9.39 32.22 -23.02
N ALA A 153 9.57 31.01 -22.46
CA ALA A 153 10.70 30.15 -22.77
C ALA A 153 10.64 29.57 -24.19
N LEU A 154 9.43 29.31 -24.69
CA LEU A 154 9.17 28.78 -26.04
C LEU A 154 9.47 29.81 -27.15
N ASN A 155 9.32 31.10 -26.87
CA ASN A 155 9.51 32.17 -27.87
C ASN A 155 10.98 32.51 -28.19
N ARG A 156 11.96 31.86 -27.54
CA ARG A 156 13.39 32.15 -27.76
C ARG A 156 14.11 31.19 -28.71
N VAL A 157 13.45 30.14 -29.20
CA VAL A 157 14.09 29.24 -30.16
C VAL A 157 13.14 28.88 -31.30
N PRO A 158 13.37 29.36 -32.53
CA PRO A 158 12.77 28.76 -33.72
C PRO A 158 13.49 27.43 -33.93
N MET A 159 12.99 26.40 -33.27
CA MET A 159 13.57 25.07 -33.33
C MET A 159 12.76 24.24 -34.31
N ASP A 160 13.33 23.98 -35.49
CA ASP A 160 12.81 22.94 -36.38
C ASP A 160 12.79 21.58 -35.65
N ALA A 161 11.88 20.67 -36.00
CA ALA A 161 11.72 19.39 -35.30
C ALA A 161 13.02 18.56 -35.19
N PHE A 162 14.01 18.85 -36.05
CA PHE A 162 15.33 18.25 -36.04
C PHE A 162 16.23 18.78 -34.92
N SER A 163 16.37 20.10 -34.77
CA SER A 163 17.16 20.72 -33.68
C SER A 163 16.60 20.37 -32.30
N VAL A 164 15.27 20.33 -32.21
CA VAL A 164 14.50 19.77 -31.08
C VAL A 164 15.01 18.37 -30.76
N TYR A 165 14.86 17.43 -31.69
CA TYR A 165 15.27 16.04 -31.51
C TYR A 165 16.74 15.90 -31.09
N GLN A 166 17.64 16.65 -31.72
CA GLN A 166 19.07 16.61 -31.43
C GLN A 166 19.36 17.09 -29.98
N SER A 167 18.74 18.18 -29.56
CA SER A 167 18.83 18.67 -28.17
C SER A 167 18.35 17.60 -27.16
N ARG A 168 17.27 16.86 -27.47
CA ARG A 168 16.80 15.74 -26.60
C ARG A 168 17.89 14.70 -26.42
N LYS A 169 18.46 14.27 -27.55
CA LYS A 169 19.46 13.21 -27.60
C LYS A 169 20.72 13.61 -26.85
N ASP A 170 21.15 14.86 -27.01
CA ASP A 170 22.34 15.38 -26.34
C ASP A 170 22.14 15.50 -24.83
N SER A 171 20.99 16.03 -24.37
CA SER A 171 20.64 16.09 -22.94
C SER A 171 20.55 14.70 -22.30
N MET A 172 19.97 13.73 -23.04
CA MET A 172 19.92 12.34 -22.61
C MET A 172 21.31 11.74 -22.41
N THR A 173 22.18 11.94 -23.41
CA THR A 173 23.55 11.43 -23.40
C THR A 173 24.36 12.05 -22.26
N LYS A 174 24.18 13.35 -22.00
CA LYS A 174 24.81 14.05 -20.87
C LYS A 174 24.33 13.49 -19.52
N LEU A 175 23.04 13.22 -19.37
CA LEU A 175 22.46 12.64 -18.15
C LEU A 175 23.03 11.23 -17.92
N GLN A 176 22.94 10.36 -18.93
CA GLN A 176 23.46 8.99 -18.86
C GLN A 176 24.96 8.97 -18.58
N GLY A 177 25.73 9.80 -19.28
CA GLY A 177 27.17 9.95 -19.07
C GLY A 177 27.51 10.40 -17.65
N GLY A 178 26.76 11.38 -17.11
CA GLY A 178 26.95 11.84 -15.73
C GLY A 178 26.68 10.73 -14.70
N ILE A 179 25.59 9.98 -14.85
CA ILE A 179 25.29 8.85 -13.96
C ILE A 179 26.36 7.77 -14.09
N ASN A 180 26.77 7.44 -15.32
CA ASN A 180 27.76 6.40 -15.57
C ASN A 180 29.12 6.74 -14.96
N GLU A 181 29.64 7.95 -15.20
CA GLU A 181 30.89 8.45 -14.59
C GLU A 181 30.82 8.30 -13.06
N PHE A 182 29.72 8.71 -12.44
CA PHE A 182 29.59 8.63 -10.98
C PHE A 182 29.60 7.20 -10.45
N VAL A 183 28.84 6.31 -11.09
CA VAL A 183 28.79 4.88 -10.73
C VAL A 183 30.17 4.25 -10.86
N THR A 184 30.88 4.51 -11.97
CA THR A 184 32.20 3.91 -12.23
C THR A 184 33.28 4.47 -11.31
N ASP A 185 33.36 5.80 -11.17
CA ASP A 185 34.45 6.46 -10.44
C ASP A 185 34.38 6.16 -8.93
N ASN A 186 33.18 5.88 -8.42
CA ASN A 186 32.95 5.64 -7.00
C ASN A 186 32.70 4.15 -6.66
N GLU A 187 32.63 3.27 -7.66
CA GLU A 187 32.24 1.85 -7.54
C GLU A 187 30.93 1.66 -6.76
N GLN A 188 29.88 2.42 -7.14
CA GLN A 188 28.62 2.45 -6.40
C GLN A 188 27.48 1.81 -7.15
N ILE A 189 26.45 1.39 -6.41
CA ILE A 189 25.16 1.02 -6.98
C ILE A 189 24.15 2.12 -6.64
N ILE A 190 23.50 2.69 -7.65
CA ILE A 190 22.34 3.57 -7.44
C ILE A 190 21.09 2.69 -7.43
N LEU A 191 20.46 2.58 -6.28
CA LEU A 191 19.26 1.78 -6.06
C LEU A 191 18.03 2.68 -5.98
N PHE A 192 17.20 2.65 -7.01
CA PHE A 192 15.91 3.31 -7.08
C PHE A 192 14.83 2.38 -6.50
N LEU A 193 14.22 2.79 -5.40
CA LEU A 193 13.07 2.13 -4.78
C LEU A 193 11.80 2.87 -5.20
N VAL A 194 11.09 2.33 -6.18
CA VAL A 194 9.87 2.91 -6.75
C VAL A 194 8.66 2.22 -6.15
N ASP A 195 7.81 2.96 -5.46
CA ASP A 195 6.55 2.49 -4.86
C ASP A 195 5.33 3.10 -5.55
N GLU A 196 4.19 2.42 -5.40
CA GLU A 196 2.85 2.86 -5.81
C GLU A 196 2.65 3.15 -7.32
N LEU A 197 3.53 2.65 -8.20
CA LEU A 197 3.40 2.79 -9.65
C LEU A 197 2.08 2.21 -10.20
N ASP A 198 1.54 1.18 -9.55
CA ASP A 198 0.26 0.55 -9.88
C ASP A 198 -0.98 1.42 -9.56
N ARG A 199 -0.82 2.55 -8.87
CA ARG A 199 -1.90 3.51 -8.60
C ARG A 199 -1.93 4.71 -9.53
N CYS A 200 -0.89 4.89 -10.32
CA CYS A 200 -0.81 5.98 -11.28
C CYS A 200 -1.88 5.86 -12.37
N ARG A 201 -2.20 6.98 -13.01
CA ARG A 201 -2.98 7.00 -14.24
C ARG A 201 -2.30 6.13 -15.30
N PRO A 202 -3.09 5.45 -16.17
CA PRO A 202 -2.54 4.54 -17.18
C PRO A 202 -1.42 5.13 -18.03
N ASP A 203 -1.61 6.34 -18.57
CA ASP A 203 -0.64 7.05 -19.39
C ASP A 203 0.65 7.38 -18.61
N TYR A 204 0.51 7.80 -17.36
CA TYR A 204 1.64 8.11 -16.49
C TYR A 204 2.49 6.87 -16.17
N ALA A 205 1.85 5.78 -15.76
CA ALA A 205 2.54 4.54 -15.41
C ALA A 205 3.39 4.01 -16.57
N ILE A 206 2.83 4.05 -17.79
CA ILE A 206 3.54 3.68 -19.02
C ILE A 206 4.69 4.64 -19.29
N SER A 207 4.47 5.95 -19.24
CA SER A 207 5.53 6.95 -19.44
C SER A 207 6.66 6.78 -18.42
N TYR A 208 6.35 6.37 -17.19
CA TYR A 208 7.32 6.12 -16.14
C TYR A 208 8.22 4.92 -16.48
N LEU A 209 7.63 3.81 -16.96
CA LEU A 209 8.38 2.64 -17.42
C LEU A 209 9.28 2.97 -18.62
N GLU A 210 8.77 3.73 -19.59
CA GLU A 210 9.55 4.20 -20.74
C GLU A 210 10.71 5.12 -20.31
N THR A 211 10.47 5.98 -19.31
CA THR A 211 11.50 6.86 -18.72
C THR A 211 12.62 6.03 -18.11
N ILE A 212 12.31 5.01 -17.31
CA ILE A 212 13.33 4.10 -16.74
C ILE A 212 14.12 3.43 -17.85
N LYS A 213 13.42 2.84 -18.83
CA LYS A 213 14.03 2.04 -19.90
C LYS A 213 14.92 2.86 -20.84
N HIS A 214 14.50 4.07 -21.22
CA HIS A 214 15.22 4.85 -22.22
C HIS A 214 16.23 5.83 -21.61
N ILE A 215 15.93 6.36 -20.43
CA ILE A 215 16.69 7.46 -19.85
C ILE A 215 17.70 6.95 -18.84
N PHE A 216 17.27 6.04 -17.98
CA PHE A 216 18.12 5.48 -16.93
C PHE A 216 18.76 4.16 -17.34
N ASN A 217 19.00 3.94 -18.64
CA ASN A 217 19.66 2.74 -19.16
C ASN A 217 21.18 2.75 -18.90
N VAL A 218 21.59 2.81 -17.64
CA VAL A 218 22.98 2.99 -17.22
C VAL A 218 23.40 1.83 -16.33
N GLN A 219 24.52 1.19 -16.67
CA GLN A 219 25.08 0.10 -15.87
C GLN A 219 25.38 0.56 -14.45
N GLY A 220 25.11 -0.29 -13.45
CA GLY A 220 25.23 0.06 -12.03
C GLY A 220 24.07 0.87 -11.45
N THR A 221 23.03 1.13 -12.24
CA THR A 221 21.72 1.55 -11.72
C THR A 221 20.78 0.36 -11.60
N VAL A 222 20.03 0.30 -10.50
CA VAL A 222 19.09 -0.79 -10.18
C VAL A 222 17.76 -0.18 -9.79
N PHE A 223 16.67 -0.64 -10.41
CA PHE A 223 15.30 -0.25 -10.09
C PHE A 223 14.55 -1.39 -9.45
N ILE A 224 13.95 -1.12 -8.28
CA ILE A 224 13.00 -2.02 -7.61
C ILE A 224 11.62 -1.39 -7.76
N LEU A 225 10.78 -2.00 -8.58
CA LEU A 225 9.41 -1.54 -8.82
C LEU A 225 8.44 -2.32 -7.95
N ALA A 226 8.05 -1.73 -6.82
CA ALA A 226 7.04 -2.29 -5.93
C ALA A 226 5.64 -1.95 -6.45
N ALA A 227 5.04 -2.88 -7.18
CA ALA A 227 3.74 -2.70 -7.83
C ALA A 227 2.95 -4.01 -7.85
N ASP A 228 1.61 -3.93 -7.87
CA ASP A 228 0.77 -5.08 -8.20
C ASP A 228 0.77 -5.30 -9.72
N ARG A 229 1.29 -6.46 -10.17
CA ARG A 229 1.37 -6.84 -11.59
C ARG A 229 0.02 -6.74 -12.30
N ARG A 230 -1.07 -7.18 -11.67
CA ARG A 230 -2.40 -7.20 -12.28
C ARG A 230 -2.95 -5.80 -12.49
N GLN A 231 -2.67 -4.89 -11.55
CA GLN A 231 -3.10 -3.51 -11.69
C GLN A 231 -2.30 -2.78 -12.77
N LEU A 232 -1.01 -3.06 -12.87
CA LEU A 232 -0.19 -2.53 -13.96
C LEU A 232 -0.63 -3.07 -15.32
N GLU A 233 -1.03 -4.34 -15.41
CA GLU A 233 -1.64 -4.93 -16.60
C GLU A 233 -2.93 -4.22 -17.00
N ASN A 234 -3.83 -3.97 -16.05
CA ASN A 234 -5.07 -3.24 -16.29
C ASN A 234 -4.79 -1.83 -16.83
N SER A 235 -3.81 -1.13 -16.26
CA SER A 235 -3.36 0.17 -16.75
C SER A 235 -2.82 0.09 -18.17
N ALA A 236 -1.95 -0.88 -18.48
CA ALA A 236 -1.40 -1.05 -19.81
C ALA A 236 -2.47 -1.39 -20.86
N LYS A 237 -3.40 -2.30 -20.54
CA LYS A 237 -4.55 -2.63 -21.41
C LYS A 237 -5.50 -1.46 -21.61
N LYS A 238 -5.66 -0.59 -20.61
CA LYS A 238 -6.42 0.65 -20.77
C LYS A 238 -5.72 1.65 -21.69
N ALA A 239 -4.39 1.72 -21.65
CA ALA A 239 -3.60 2.62 -22.48
C ALA A 239 -3.50 2.15 -23.95
N PHE A 240 -3.21 0.86 -24.17
CA PHE A 240 -2.89 0.30 -25.50
C PHE A 240 -3.98 -0.57 -26.12
N GLY A 241 -5.06 -0.85 -25.38
CA GLY A 241 -6.17 -1.69 -25.82
C GLY A 241 -6.20 -3.07 -25.16
N GLN A 242 -7.39 -3.67 -25.09
CA GLN A 242 -7.64 -4.92 -24.35
C GLN A 242 -6.91 -6.14 -24.93
N ASN A 243 -6.53 -6.09 -26.20
CA ASN A 243 -5.83 -7.17 -26.91
C ASN A 243 -4.30 -7.13 -26.72
N LEU A 244 -3.78 -6.24 -25.86
CA LEU A 244 -2.35 -6.19 -25.54
C LEU A 244 -1.90 -7.52 -24.92
N ASP A 245 -0.88 -8.13 -25.52
CA ASP A 245 -0.07 -9.15 -24.86
C ASP A 245 0.79 -8.47 -23.78
N PHE A 246 0.28 -8.47 -22.55
CA PHE A 246 0.95 -7.80 -21.44
C PHE A 246 2.24 -8.50 -21.04
N ASP A 247 2.35 -9.82 -21.19
CA ASP A 247 3.55 -10.55 -20.76
C ASP A 247 4.75 -10.18 -21.62
N GLU A 248 4.57 -10.13 -22.94
CA GLU A 248 5.60 -9.68 -23.88
C GLU A 248 5.89 -8.18 -23.74
N TYR A 249 4.86 -7.36 -23.51
CA TYR A 249 5.04 -5.94 -23.24
C TYR A 249 5.87 -5.71 -21.95
N TYR A 250 5.54 -6.41 -20.88
CA TYR A 250 6.16 -6.29 -19.56
C TYR A 250 7.63 -6.69 -19.57
N ARG A 251 7.99 -7.74 -20.31
CA ARG A 251 9.39 -8.19 -20.49
C ARG A 251 10.31 -7.14 -21.12
N LYS A 252 9.74 -6.14 -21.82
CA LYS A 252 10.52 -5.03 -22.38
C LYS A 252 11.08 -4.06 -21.33
N PHE A 253 10.53 -4.09 -20.11
CA PHE A 253 10.89 -3.17 -19.02
C PHE A 253 11.45 -3.89 -17.81
N ILE A 254 11.00 -5.13 -17.55
CA ILE A 254 11.32 -5.87 -16.33
C ILE A 254 12.20 -7.06 -16.64
N HIS A 255 13.40 -7.08 -16.05
CA HIS A 255 14.37 -8.16 -16.23
C HIS A 255 14.04 -9.35 -15.33
N ARG A 256 13.55 -9.07 -14.12
CA ARG A 256 13.18 -10.08 -13.11
C ARG A 256 11.93 -9.67 -12.35
N GLU A 257 11.07 -10.63 -12.07
CA GLU A 257 9.98 -10.46 -11.13
C GLU A 257 10.27 -11.33 -9.90
N VAL A 258 10.14 -10.72 -8.72
CA VAL A 258 10.23 -11.41 -7.43
C VAL A 258 8.97 -11.10 -6.64
N THR A 259 8.53 -12.07 -5.84
CA THR A 259 7.38 -11.90 -4.96
C THR A 259 7.83 -11.87 -3.51
N LEU A 260 7.14 -11.07 -2.68
CA LEU A 260 7.35 -11.16 -1.23
C LEU A 260 6.98 -12.58 -0.78
N PRO A 261 7.80 -13.19 0.10
CA PRO A 261 7.48 -14.51 0.63
C PRO A 261 6.14 -14.47 1.37
N PRO A 262 5.37 -15.58 1.36
CA PRO A 262 4.15 -15.66 2.14
C PRO A 262 4.47 -15.48 3.63
N ILE A 263 3.60 -14.74 4.33
CA ILE A 263 3.75 -14.53 5.77
C ILE A 263 3.58 -15.89 6.46
N THR A 264 4.55 -16.27 7.28
CA THR A 264 4.48 -17.51 8.08
C THR A 264 3.43 -17.36 9.19
N GLU A 265 2.85 -18.47 9.66
CA GLU A 265 1.87 -18.43 10.75
C GLU A 265 2.40 -17.74 12.03
N PRO A 266 3.66 -17.97 12.49
CA PRO A 266 4.22 -17.24 13.62
C PRO A 266 4.35 -15.73 13.37
N SER A 267 4.83 -15.32 12.19
CA SER A 267 4.96 -13.90 11.84
C SER A 267 3.60 -13.22 11.75
N TYR A 268 2.62 -13.91 11.16
CA TYR A 268 1.26 -13.41 11.08
C TYR A 268 0.64 -13.23 12.47
N LYS A 269 0.83 -14.18 13.38
CA LYS A 269 0.39 -14.06 14.77
C LYS A 269 1.02 -12.84 15.45
N LYS A 270 2.33 -12.64 15.31
CA LYS A 270 3.05 -11.47 15.83
C LYS A 270 2.46 -10.15 15.26
N LEU A 271 2.15 -10.13 13.97
CA LEU A 271 1.50 -9.00 13.32
C LEU A 271 0.11 -8.73 13.91
N ALA A 272 -0.74 -9.75 13.99
CA ALA A 272 -2.09 -9.62 14.53
C ALA A 272 -2.07 -9.12 15.98
N GLU A 273 -1.21 -9.71 16.83
CA GLU A 273 -1.01 -9.29 18.22
C GLU A 273 -0.58 -7.82 18.29
N SER A 274 0.42 -7.42 17.51
CA SER A 274 0.95 -6.07 17.53
C SER A 274 -0.09 -5.02 17.10
N TYR A 275 -0.83 -5.27 16.02
CA TYR A 275 -1.85 -4.34 15.53
C TYR A 275 -3.10 -4.30 16.42
N VAL A 276 -3.57 -5.45 16.91
CA VAL A 276 -4.73 -5.51 17.82
C VAL A 276 -4.40 -4.77 19.11
N ASN A 277 -3.27 -5.08 19.75
CA ASN A 277 -2.87 -4.40 20.98
C ASN A 277 -2.67 -2.91 20.74
N TYR A 278 -2.03 -2.50 19.64
CA TYR A 278 -1.87 -1.08 19.31
C TYR A 278 -3.21 -0.34 19.24
N TYR A 279 -4.22 -0.89 18.57
CA TYR A 279 -5.51 -0.22 18.47
C TYR A 279 -6.35 -0.27 19.75
N LEU A 280 -6.13 -1.27 20.61
CA LEU A 280 -6.75 -1.36 21.94
C LEU A 280 -6.09 -0.40 22.94
N GLU A 281 -4.76 -0.29 22.95
CA GLU A 281 -4.01 0.58 23.87
C GLU A 281 -4.26 2.07 23.63
N GLN A 282 -4.72 2.47 22.44
CA GLN A 282 -5.14 3.85 22.14
C GLN A 282 -6.54 4.19 22.71
N GLU A 283 -7.00 3.43 23.70
CA GLU A 283 -8.18 3.72 24.52
C GLU A 283 -8.15 5.18 25.03
N GLY A 284 -9.24 5.91 24.78
CA GLY A 284 -9.40 7.33 25.12
C GLY A 284 -9.41 8.30 23.93
N LEU A 285 -8.78 7.97 22.78
CA LEU A 285 -8.77 8.87 21.59
C LEU A 285 -9.96 8.65 20.64
N ARG A 286 -10.57 7.46 20.65
CA ARG A 286 -11.71 7.09 19.78
C ARG A 286 -13.05 7.00 20.50
N SER A 287 -13.17 7.58 21.69
CA SER A 287 -14.37 7.50 22.54
C SER A 287 -14.80 6.06 22.89
N CYS A 288 -13.92 5.06 22.74
CA CYS A 288 -14.16 3.72 23.27
C CYS A 288 -13.82 3.74 24.76
N CYS A 289 -14.85 3.78 25.60
CA CYS A 289 -14.74 3.72 27.06
C CYS A 289 -14.87 2.28 27.61
N VAL A 290 -14.54 1.29 26.78
CA VAL A 290 -14.86 -0.12 27.04
C VAL A 290 -13.63 -0.86 27.53
N ASN A 291 -13.69 -1.41 28.75
CA ASN A 291 -12.61 -2.22 29.31
C ASN A 291 -12.54 -3.59 28.63
N ILE A 292 -11.58 -3.77 27.72
CA ILE A 292 -11.34 -5.03 27.02
C ILE A 292 -10.35 -5.87 27.83
N ARG A 293 -10.81 -7.01 28.38
CA ARG A 293 -9.93 -7.92 29.13
C ARG A 293 -9.07 -8.75 28.18
N GLN A 294 -7.96 -9.28 28.69
CA GLN A 294 -7.00 -10.10 27.94
C GLN A 294 -7.66 -11.25 27.16
N VAL A 295 -8.66 -11.91 27.74
CA VAL A 295 -9.38 -13.03 27.09
C VAL A 295 -10.13 -12.58 25.83
N GLN A 296 -10.71 -11.37 25.81
CA GLN A 296 -11.35 -10.81 24.61
C GLN A 296 -10.31 -10.45 23.56
N THR A 297 -9.20 -9.84 23.97
CA THR A 297 -8.07 -9.50 23.09
C THR A 297 -7.55 -10.74 22.35
N GLU A 298 -7.32 -11.83 23.07
CA GLU A 298 -6.88 -13.11 22.48
C GLU A 298 -7.86 -13.64 21.43
N LYS A 299 -9.17 -13.55 21.67
CA LYS A 299 -10.20 -13.97 20.71
C LYS A 299 -10.26 -13.08 19.46
N ILE A 300 -10.06 -11.77 19.63
CA ILE A 300 -9.96 -10.84 18.48
C ILE A 300 -8.75 -11.21 17.63
N ILE A 301 -7.60 -11.47 18.26
CA ILE A 301 -6.38 -11.93 17.58
C ILE A 301 -6.61 -13.26 16.87
N GLU A 302 -7.37 -14.20 17.46
CA GLU A 302 -7.72 -15.47 16.81
C GLU A 302 -8.56 -15.25 15.54
N LEU A 303 -9.59 -14.39 15.57
CA LEU A 303 -10.41 -14.11 14.40
C LEU A 303 -9.63 -13.39 13.29
N VAL A 304 -8.86 -12.36 13.66
CA VAL A 304 -7.94 -11.65 12.76
C VAL A 304 -6.91 -12.61 12.16
N GLY A 305 -6.41 -13.53 12.99
CA GLY A 305 -5.58 -14.68 12.67
C GLY A 305 -6.15 -15.54 11.54
N ALA A 306 -7.30 -16.14 11.80
CA ALA A 306 -7.91 -17.12 10.90
C ALA A 306 -8.32 -16.55 9.55
N LEU A 307 -8.74 -15.28 9.50
CA LEU A 307 -9.08 -14.61 8.24
C LEU A 307 -7.88 -13.99 7.51
N LYS A 308 -6.68 -14.07 8.08
CA LYS A 308 -5.44 -13.51 7.50
C LYS A 308 -5.59 -12.05 7.04
N LEU A 309 -6.34 -11.24 7.80
CA LEU A 309 -6.51 -9.80 7.58
C LEU A 309 -5.18 -9.02 7.48
N THR A 310 -5.05 -8.23 6.44
CA THR A 310 -3.95 -7.26 6.30
C THR A 310 -4.01 -6.17 7.37
N PRO A 311 -2.89 -5.47 7.68
CA PRO A 311 -2.88 -4.28 8.54
C PRO A 311 -3.99 -3.27 8.28
N ARG A 312 -4.30 -2.99 7.01
CA ARG A 312 -5.37 -2.06 6.61
C ARG A 312 -6.75 -2.59 6.94
N GLN A 313 -6.96 -3.89 6.75
CA GLN A 313 -8.20 -4.56 7.16
C GLN A 313 -8.36 -4.55 8.68
N ILE A 314 -7.30 -4.79 9.45
CA ILE A 314 -7.34 -4.69 10.91
C ILE A 314 -7.70 -3.26 11.34
N GLN A 315 -7.08 -2.24 10.74
CA GLN A 315 -7.44 -0.85 10.99
C GLN A 315 -8.93 -0.59 10.74
N GLU A 316 -9.48 -1.13 9.65
CA GLU A 316 -10.88 -0.99 9.29
C GLU A 316 -11.82 -1.67 10.31
N VAL A 317 -11.47 -2.87 10.78
CA VAL A 317 -12.19 -3.54 11.88
C VAL A 317 -12.29 -2.63 13.10
N PHE A 318 -11.17 -2.02 13.51
CA PHE A 318 -11.15 -1.11 14.66
C PHE A 318 -11.84 0.23 14.40
N ARG A 319 -11.95 0.65 13.13
CA ARG A 319 -12.74 1.83 12.76
C ARG A 319 -14.23 1.54 12.92
N ILE A 320 -14.71 0.43 12.36
CA ILE A 320 -16.10 -0.04 12.47
C ILE A 320 -16.47 -0.24 13.95
N ALA A 321 -15.66 -1.01 14.68
CA ALA A 321 -15.89 -1.27 16.10
C ALA A 321 -15.89 0.02 16.92
N GLY A 322 -14.95 0.95 16.65
CA GLY A 322 -14.89 2.25 17.31
C GLY A 322 -16.15 3.11 17.09
N HIS A 323 -16.74 3.09 15.89
CA HIS A 323 -17.99 3.80 15.63
C HIS A 323 -19.21 3.24 16.39
N ILE A 324 -19.25 1.92 16.60
CA ILE A 324 -20.36 1.25 17.29
C ILE A 324 -20.20 1.34 18.81
N LEU A 325 -18.96 1.26 19.29
CA LEU A 325 -18.61 1.31 20.71
C LEU A 325 -18.32 2.73 21.21
N GLY A 326 -18.52 3.75 20.37
CA GLY A 326 -18.37 5.17 20.69
C GLY A 326 -19.51 5.67 21.59
N PHE A 327 -19.53 5.22 22.84
CA PHE A 327 -20.47 5.64 23.88
C PHE A 327 -19.97 6.91 24.59
N SER A 328 -20.87 7.70 25.19
CA SER A 328 -20.47 8.87 25.99
C SER A 328 -19.81 8.44 27.32
N GLU A 329 -19.03 9.32 27.96
CA GLU A 329 -18.46 9.03 29.30
C GLU A 329 -19.52 8.71 30.36
N GLU A 330 -20.77 9.13 30.15
CA GLU A 330 -21.92 8.85 31.02
C GLU A 330 -22.46 7.41 30.89
N GLU A 331 -22.20 6.74 29.76
CA GLU A 331 -22.61 5.34 29.49
C GLU A 331 -21.52 4.33 29.88
N ARG A 332 -20.43 4.82 30.49
CA ARG A 332 -19.26 4.05 30.93
C ARG A 332 -19.67 3.01 31.98
N GLY A 333 -19.68 1.75 31.58
CA GLY A 333 -20.03 0.60 32.44
C GLY A 333 -21.28 -0.19 32.03
N GLY A 334 -22.06 0.27 31.04
CA GLY A 334 -23.28 -0.41 30.58
C GLY A 334 -23.07 -1.57 29.58
N VAL A 335 -21.84 -1.80 29.10
CA VAL A 335 -21.55 -2.79 28.06
C VAL A 335 -20.87 -4.02 28.66
N PHE A 336 -21.53 -5.17 28.57
CA PHE A 336 -20.97 -6.44 29.04
C PHE A 336 -19.82 -6.89 28.10
N PRO A 337 -18.73 -7.48 28.62
CA PRO A 337 -17.57 -7.85 27.81
C PRO A 337 -17.84 -8.81 26.63
N GLN A 338 -18.96 -9.55 26.65
CA GLN A 338 -19.37 -10.39 25.51
C GLN A 338 -19.99 -9.58 24.36
N GLY A 339 -20.71 -8.49 24.65
CA GLY A 339 -21.24 -7.60 23.63
C GLY A 339 -20.13 -6.88 22.86
N VAL A 340 -19.05 -6.54 23.55
CA VAL A 340 -17.84 -5.97 22.96
C VAL A 340 -17.19 -6.95 21.97
N LEU A 341 -16.98 -8.19 22.41
CA LEU A 341 -16.45 -9.24 21.56
C LEU A 341 -17.35 -9.49 20.35
N ALA A 342 -18.67 -9.44 20.53
CA ALA A 342 -19.64 -9.57 19.45
C ALA A 342 -19.52 -8.45 18.40
N VAL A 343 -19.35 -7.19 18.82
CA VAL A 343 -19.10 -6.07 17.90
C VAL A 343 -17.81 -6.28 17.12
N PHE A 344 -16.72 -6.65 17.80
CA PHE A 344 -15.44 -6.93 17.12
C PHE A 344 -15.55 -8.12 16.16
N ALA A 345 -16.24 -9.20 16.54
CA ALA A 345 -16.45 -10.34 15.67
C ALA A 345 -17.23 -9.95 14.40
N MET A 346 -18.32 -9.19 14.55
CA MET A 346 -19.08 -8.69 13.40
C MET A 346 -18.27 -7.75 12.51
N ALA A 347 -17.45 -6.87 13.09
CA ALA A 347 -16.54 -6.02 12.33
C ALA A 347 -15.49 -6.84 11.57
N VAL A 348 -14.89 -7.85 12.22
CA VAL A 348 -13.94 -8.78 11.58
C VAL A 348 -14.61 -9.54 10.43
N PHE A 349 -15.82 -10.04 10.60
CA PHE A 349 -16.55 -10.71 9.52
C PHE A 349 -16.92 -9.74 8.40
N LYS A 350 -17.38 -8.51 8.68
CA LYS A 350 -17.69 -7.52 7.63
C LYS A 350 -16.49 -7.28 6.71
N VAL A 351 -15.29 -7.22 7.28
CA VAL A 351 -14.05 -6.92 6.55
C VAL A 351 -13.42 -8.15 5.89
N GLY A 352 -13.42 -9.29 6.58
CA GLY A 352 -12.68 -10.49 6.19
C GLY A 352 -13.51 -11.63 5.61
N ASN A 353 -14.80 -11.69 5.93
CA ASN A 353 -15.72 -12.73 5.47
C ASN A 353 -17.17 -12.19 5.42
N PRO A 354 -17.52 -11.39 4.41
CA PRO A 354 -18.84 -10.78 4.30
C PRO A 354 -19.99 -11.81 4.31
N GLY A 355 -19.76 -13.00 3.78
CA GLY A 355 -20.74 -14.09 3.81
C GLY A 355 -21.12 -14.49 5.24
N MET A 356 -20.13 -14.71 6.11
CA MET A 356 -20.36 -15.00 7.53
C MET A 356 -21.01 -13.81 8.25
N PHE A 357 -20.64 -12.57 7.88
CA PHE A 357 -21.26 -11.36 8.44
C PHE A 357 -22.76 -11.28 8.15
N HIS A 358 -23.18 -11.54 6.90
CA HIS A 358 -24.60 -11.54 6.54
C HIS A 358 -25.35 -12.70 7.17
N LEU A 359 -24.78 -13.91 7.18
CA LEU A 359 -25.36 -15.09 7.81
C LEU A 359 -25.71 -14.82 9.29
N LEU A 360 -24.75 -14.31 10.06
CA LEU A 360 -24.95 -14.02 11.49
C LEU A 360 -25.88 -12.83 11.71
N GLY A 361 -25.87 -11.85 10.80
CA GLY A 361 -26.71 -10.66 10.88
C GLY A 361 -28.18 -10.90 10.58
N SER A 362 -28.51 -11.88 9.73
CA SER A 362 -29.89 -12.28 9.43
C SER A 362 -30.48 -13.24 10.46
N GLY A 363 -29.69 -13.68 11.46
CA GLY A 363 -30.10 -14.68 12.44
C GLY A 363 -30.09 -16.11 11.87
N GLU A 364 -29.57 -16.31 10.66
CA GLU A 364 -29.46 -17.62 10.05
C GLU A 364 -28.33 -18.45 10.69
N TYR A 365 -28.52 -19.76 10.71
CA TYR A 365 -27.52 -20.72 11.20
C TYR A 365 -27.25 -21.77 10.14
N ASP A 366 -26.00 -21.82 9.67
CA ASP A 366 -25.50 -22.83 8.72
C ASP A 366 -24.40 -23.65 9.43
N PRO A 367 -24.75 -24.85 9.97
CA PRO A 367 -23.83 -25.66 10.76
C PRO A 367 -22.56 -26.04 10.00
N GLU A 368 -22.66 -26.26 8.68
CA GLU A 368 -21.54 -26.65 7.83
C GLU A 368 -20.56 -25.49 7.67
N LYS A 369 -21.04 -24.30 7.27
CA LYS A 369 -20.19 -23.11 7.11
C LYS A 369 -19.56 -22.67 8.44
N ILE A 370 -20.32 -22.73 9.53
CA ILE A 370 -19.82 -22.37 10.86
C ILE A 370 -18.81 -23.41 11.36
N GLY A 371 -19.07 -24.70 11.14
CA GLY A 371 -18.16 -25.78 11.49
C GLY A 371 -16.84 -25.73 10.72
N GLU A 372 -16.90 -25.45 9.42
CA GLU A 372 -15.72 -25.23 8.57
C GLU A 372 -14.89 -24.05 9.08
N PHE A 373 -15.53 -22.90 9.35
CA PHE A 373 -14.85 -21.74 9.90
C PHE A 373 -14.21 -22.03 11.27
N CYS A 374 -14.93 -22.69 12.18
CA CYS A 374 -14.40 -23.08 13.49
C CYS A 374 -13.21 -24.02 13.36
N THR A 375 -13.19 -24.87 12.34
CA THR A 375 -12.05 -25.76 12.06
C THR A 375 -10.84 -24.97 11.56
N ASN A 376 -11.06 -23.91 10.78
CA ASN A 376 -10.02 -23.01 10.29
C ASN A 376 -9.45 -22.07 11.38
N LEU A 377 -10.08 -21.96 12.55
CA LEU A 377 -9.53 -21.25 13.72
C LEU A 377 -8.39 -22.02 14.41
N ASN A 378 -8.25 -23.33 14.13
CA ASN A 378 -7.21 -24.16 14.71
C ASN A 378 -5.84 -23.80 14.15
N ARG A 379 -4.84 -23.66 15.03
CA ARG A 379 -3.47 -23.34 14.60
C ARG A 379 -2.64 -24.60 14.35
N PRO A 380 -1.66 -24.57 13.42
CA PRO A 380 -0.64 -25.60 13.33
C PRO A 380 0.11 -25.70 14.66
N GLY A 381 0.16 -26.90 15.25
CA GLY A 381 0.77 -27.15 16.56
C GLY A 381 -0.21 -27.17 17.75
N ASP A 382 -1.48 -26.79 17.57
CA ASP A 382 -2.50 -27.01 18.60
C ASP A 382 -2.71 -28.53 18.77
N ASN A 383 -2.62 -29.03 20.01
CA ASN A 383 -3.01 -30.41 20.30
C ASN A 383 -4.53 -30.60 20.14
N GLU A 384 -5.00 -31.84 19.97
CA GLU A 384 -6.42 -32.13 19.72
C GLU A 384 -7.35 -31.56 20.79
N LYS A 385 -6.91 -31.56 22.06
CA LYS A 385 -7.69 -31.01 23.17
C LYS A 385 -7.89 -29.50 23.05
N THR A 386 -6.84 -28.77 22.66
CA THR A 386 -6.89 -27.33 22.41
C THR A 386 -7.76 -27.00 21.21
N LYS A 387 -7.64 -27.78 20.12
CA LYS A 387 -8.48 -27.61 18.93
C LYS A 387 -9.97 -27.75 19.25
N ARG A 388 -10.36 -28.84 19.91
CA ARG A 388 -11.75 -29.07 20.33
C ARG A 388 -12.26 -27.97 21.24
N LYS A 389 -11.46 -27.55 22.23
CA LYS A 389 -11.85 -26.47 23.16
C LYS A 389 -12.10 -25.14 22.43
N LYS A 390 -11.26 -24.78 21.45
CA LYS A 390 -11.45 -23.56 20.64
C LYS A 390 -12.69 -23.65 19.78
N GLN A 391 -12.87 -24.78 19.09
CA GLN A 391 -14.07 -25.05 18.29
C GLN A 391 -15.33 -24.93 19.13
N ASP A 392 -15.38 -25.55 20.32
CA ASP A 392 -16.54 -25.48 21.22
C ASP A 392 -16.85 -24.04 21.67
N ILE A 393 -15.82 -23.23 21.95
CA ILE A 393 -15.99 -21.83 22.36
C ILE A 393 -16.61 -21.01 21.22
N TRP A 394 -16.09 -21.16 20.00
CA TRP A 394 -16.58 -20.41 18.85
C TRP A 394 -17.95 -20.91 18.38
N LEU A 395 -18.20 -22.23 18.42
CA LEU A 395 -19.50 -22.81 18.12
C LEU A 395 -20.58 -22.28 19.08
N LYS A 396 -20.29 -22.25 20.39
CA LYS A 396 -21.19 -21.65 21.40
C LYS A 396 -21.40 -20.16 21.15
N PHE A 397 -20.35 -19.43 20.77
CA PHE A 397 -20.47 -18.03 20.40
C PHE A 397 -21.45 -17.86 19.23
N PHE A 398 -21.32 -18.64 18.14
CA PHE A 398 -22.20 -18.57 16.99
C PHE A 398 -23.64 -19.04 17.27
N GLN A 399 -23.82 -20.09 18.08
CA GLN A 399 -25.15 -20.54 18.52
C GLN A 399 -25.90 -19.43 19.28
N ASN A 400 -25.18 -18.69 20.13
CA ASN A 400 -25.75 -17.54 20.82
C ASN A 400 -26.12 -16.39 19.85
N CYS A 401 -25.48 -16.29 18.68
CA CYS A 401 -25.82 -15.29 17.67
C CYS A 401 -27.13 -15.60 16.94
N SER A 402 -27.45 -16.87 16.71
CA SER A 402 -28.55 -17.30 15.84
C SER A 402 -29.86 -17.58 16.58
N GLY A 403 -30.00 -17.14 17.84
CA GLY A 403 -31.21 -17.36 18.64
C GLY A 403 -31.48 -18.82 19.04
N LEU A 404 -30.61 -19.76 18.65
CA LEU A 404 -30.71 -21.16 19.05
C LEU A 404 -30.45 -21.22 20.56
N PRO A 405 -31.36 -21.81 21.37
CA PRO A 405 -31.22 -21.76 22.81
C PRO A 405 -29.91 -22.46 23.20
N PRO A 406 -28.96 -21.78 23.87
CA PRO A 406 -27.93 -22.51 24.58
C PRO A 406 -28.67 -23.36 25.62
N GLY A 407 -28.23 -24.60 25.83
CA GLY A 407 -28.70 -25.39 26.96
C GLY A 407 -28.58 -24.54 28.23
N ARG A 408 -29.73 -24.07 28.72
CA ARG A 408 -29.96 -23.23 29.91
C ARG A 408 -28.92 -22.10 30.12
N GLU A 409 -29.16 -20.95 29.50
CA GLU A 409 -28.99 -19.58 30.04
C GLU A 409 -28.97 -18.59 28.86
N ALA A 410 -30.13 -18.04 28.50
CA ALA A 410 -30.19 -16.91 27.59
C ALA A 410 -29.56 -15.69 28.29
N ILE A 411 -28.36 -15.27 27.85
CA ILE A 411 -27.71 -14.07 28.35
C ILE A 411 -28.47 -12.87 27.77
N LEU A 412 -29.29 -12.22 28.60
CA LEU A 412 -30.08 -11.05 28.22
C LEU A 412 -29.27 -9.76 28.43
N TRP A 413 -29.30 -8.85 27.45
CA TRP A 413 -28.87 -7.46 27.65
C TRP A 413 -30.13 -6.61 27.92
N GLY A 414 -30.48 -6.46 29.19
CA GLY A 414 -31.78 -5.91 29.58
C GLY A 414 -32.92 -6.83 29.13
N SER A 415 -33.76 -6.38 28.19
CA SER A 415 -34.84 -7.17 27.56
C SER A 415 -34.47 -7.77 26.19
N MET A 416 -33.25 -7.55 25.69
CA MET A 416 -32.83 -7.97 24.35
C MET A 416 -32.09 -9.31 24.36
N THR A 417 -32.45 -10.21 23.44
CA THR A 417 -31.74 -11.46 23.18
C THR A 417 -30.40 -11.21 22.49
N MET A 418 -29.46 -12.14 22.61
CA MET A 418 -28.19 -12.08 21.87
C MET A 418 -28.40 -12.00 20.35
N GLU A 419 -29.36 -12.75 19.81
CA GLU A 419 -29.80 -12.64 18.42
C GLU A 419 -30.22 -11.20 18.05
N GLY A 420 -31.07 -10.59 18.88
CA GLY A 420 -31.48 -9.18 18.70
C GLY A 420 -30.31 -8.20 18.78
N PHE A 421 -29.29 -8.51 19.59
CA PHE A 421 -28.05 -7.73 19.66
C PHE A 421 -27.24 -7.85 18.36
N PHE A 422 -27.00 -9.05 17.84
CA PHE A 422 -26.28 -9.27 16.58
C PHE A 422 -27.00 -8.62 15.39
N HIS A 423 -28.32 -8.76 15.32
CA HIS A 423 -29.13 -8.11 14.30
C HIS A 423 -29.03 -6.57 14.38
N ARG A 424 -29.03 -6.01 15.59
CA ARG A 424 -28.83 -4.56 15.80
C ARG A 424 -27.44 -4.11 15.35
N VAL A 425 -26.39 -4.83 15.74
CA VAL A 425 -25.01 -4.52 15.35
C VAL A 425 -24.82 -4.64 13.84
N HIS A 426 -25.40 -5.67 13.21
CA HIS A 426 -25.41 -5.85 11.76
C HIS A 426 -26.04 -4.64 11.06
N ARG A 427 -27.25 -4.23 11.46
CA ARG A 427 -27.91 -3.03 10.91
C ARG A 427 -27.08 -1.76 11.12
N GLN A 428 -26.47 -1.58 12.29
CA GLN A 428 -25.62 -0.42 12.55
C GLN A 428 -24.40 -0.40 11.61
N ILE A 429 -23.76 -1.55 11.38
CA ILE A 429 -22.63 -1.68 10.46
C ILE A 429 -23.04 -1.39 9.02
N GLU A 430 -24.19 -1.91 8.57
CA GLU A 430 -24.72 -1.61 7.23
C GLU A 430 -25.04 -0.12 7.08
N GLN A 431 -25.65 0.50 8.09
CA GLN A 431 -25.96 1.93 8.08
C GLN A 431 -24.73 2.83 8.06
N LEU A 432 -23.57 2.39 8.58
CA LEU A 432 -22.30 3.12 8.44
C LEU A 432 -21.81 3.21 6.99
N SER A 433 -22.28 2.32 6.10
CA SER A 433 -21.94 2.34 4.67
C SER A 433 -22.84 3.26 3.85
N GLU A 434 -23.99 3.66 4.40
CA GLU A 434 -24.93 4.60 3.81
C GLU A 434 -24.63 6.02 4.34
N TRP A 435 -24.52 7.00 3.44
CA TRP A 435 -24.21 8.40 3.77
C TRP A 435 -25.14 9.03 4.85
N ASP A 436 -26.31 8.43 5.09
CA ASP A 436 -27.32 8.88 6.05
C ASP A 436 -26.90 8.78 7.54
N TYR A 437 -25.80 8.11 7.87
CA TYR A 437 -25.34 8.02 9.26
C TYR A 437 -24.97 9.38 9.85
N PHE A 438 -24.36 10.29 9.07
CA PHE A 438 -24.02 11.64 9.53
C PHE A 438 -25.25 12.53 9.80
N ALA A 439 -26.39 12.25 9.18
CA ALA A 439 -27.64 12.95 9.46
C ALA A 439 -28.27 12.53 10.79
N LYS A 440 -27.92 11.35 11.31
CA LYS A 440 -28.45 10.76 12.56
C LYS A 440 -27.53 10.89 13.76
N VAL A 441 -26.32 11.45 13.57
CA VAL A 441 -25.44 11.80 14.69
C VAL A 441 -26.16 12.85 15.55
N PRO A 442 -26.40 12.60 16.85
CA PRO A 442 -27.07 13.55 17.74
C PRO A 442 -26.41 14.93 17.68
N PRO A 443 -27.17 16.05 17.69
CA PRO A 443 -26.63 17.41 17.53
C PRO A 443 -25.45 17.76 18.45
N ARG A 444 -25.37 17.12 19.63
CA ARG A 444 -24.30 17.26 20.62
C ARG A 444 -22.90 16.81 20.15
N TYR A 445 -22.78 16.02 19.09
CA TYR A 445 -21.48 15.64 18.50
C TYR A 445 -21.01 16.59 17.38
N ARG A 446 -21.84 17.55 16.95
CA ARG A 446 -21.42 18.58 15.97
C ARG A 446 -20.54 19.67 16.59
N GLN A 447 -20.49 19.79 17.91
CA GLN A 447 -19.76 20.89 18.57
C GLN A 447 -18.24 20.66 18.72
N ASN A 448 -17.74 19.44 18.54
CA ASN A 448 -16.29 19.13 18.63
C ASN A 448 -15.61 18.84 17.28
N LEU A 449 -16.35 18.93 16.18
CA LEU A 449 -15.80 18.92 14.82
C LEU A 449 -15.99 20.34 14.30
N GLY A 450 -14.98 21.20 14.48
CA GLY A 450 -15.03 22.59 14.02
C GLY A 450 -15.28 22.68 12.51
N LEU A 451 -16.55 22.77 12.13
CA LEU A 451 -17.07 23.21 10.85
C LEU A 451 -17.86 24.50 11.08
#